data_AF-A0A1F3BIJ8-F1
#
_entry.id   AF-A0A1F3BIJ8-F1
#
_cell.length_a   1.000
_cell.length_b   1.000
_cell.length_c   1.000
_cell.angle_alpha   90.00
_cell.angle_beta   90.00
_cell.angle_gamma   90.00
#
_symmetry.space_group_name_H-M   'P 1'
#
loop_
_entity.id
_entity.type
_entity.pdbx_description
1 polymer ?
#
loop_
_entity_poly.entity_id
_entity_poly.type
_entity_poly.pdbx_seq_one_letter_code
_entity_poly.pdbx_strand_id
1 'polypeptide(L)' 'MPTPTLQELLDEPEMKSEIIRSIETVMLIIVLFLKYEPEQLETLTNTYETLYTLKQSINPKS' A
#
# COMPACT_ATOMS: atom_id res chain seq x y z
N MET A 1 -6.06 17.80 -20.09
CA MET A 1 -4.74 17.74 -19.44
C MET A 1 -4.25 16.31 -19.53
N PRO A 2 -2.96 16.05 -19.83
CA PRO A 2 -2.44 14.69 -19.79
C PRO A 2 -2.53 14.14 -18.36
N THR A 3 -2.86 12.85 -18.22
CA THR A 3 -2.82 12.16 -16.94
C THR A 3 -1.36 11.97 -16.52
N PRO A 4 -0.97 12.36 -15.31
CA PRO A 4 0.40 12.16 -14.84
C PRO A 4 0.72 10.67 -14.77
N THR A 5 1.97 10.34 -15.06
CA THR A 5 2.53 9.01 -14.88
C THR A 5 2.75 8.71 -13.40
N LEU A 6 2.86 7.43 -13.05
CA LEU A 6 3.18 7.04 -11.67
C LEU A 6 4.52 7.63 -11.20
N GLN A 7 5.52 7.71 -12.09
CA GLN A 7 6.83 8.28 -11.75
C GLN A 7 6.69 9.76 -11.36
N GLU A 8 5.96 10.54 -12.14
CA GLU A 8 5.72 11.97 -11.86
C GLU A 8 5.01 12.17 -10.50
N LEU A 9 4.04 11.31 -10.17
CA LEU A 9 3.37 11.33 -8.87
C LEU A 9 4.31 10.95 -7.71
N LEU A 10 5.30 10.09 -7.94
CA LEU A 10 6.26 9.67 -6.91
C LEU A 10 7.40 10.67 -6.71
N ASP A 11 7.67 11.52 -7.71
CA ASP A 11 8.66 12.58 -7.64
C ASP A 11 8.16 13.78 -6.82
N GLU A 12 6.84 13.95 -6.69
CA GLU A 12 6.19 14.93 -5.83
C GLU A 12 6.11 14.43 -4.37
N PRO A 13 6.78 15.08 -3.39
CA PRO A 13 6.85 14.57 -2.01
C PRO A 13 5.49 14.41 -1.32
N GLU A 14 4.55 15.31 -1.59
CA GLU A 14 3.20 15.26 -1.03
C GLU A 14 2.41 14.07 -1.60
N MET A 15 2.46 13.87 -2.92
CA MET A 15 1.81 12.75 -3.59
C MET A 15 2.41 11.41 -3.23
N LYS A 16 3.74 11.31 -3.17
CA LYS A 16 4.44 10.15 -2.63
C LYS A 16 3.96 9.79 -1.22
N SER A 17 3.85 10.78 -0.34
CA SER A 17 3.40 10.57 1.05
C SER A 17 1.94 10.12 1.12
N GLU A 18 1.08 10.68 0.28
CA GLU A 18 -0.33 10.27 0.20
C GLU A 18 -0.50 8.83 -0.33
N ILE A 19 0.29 8.44 -1.33
CA ILE A 19 0.31 7.06 -1.84
C ILE A 19 0.75 6.10 -0.74
N ILE A 20 1.83 6.40 -0.01
CA ILE A 20 2.30 5.59 1.12
C ILE A 20 1.20 5.45 2.18
N ARG A 21 0.58 6.56 2.59
CA ARG A 21 -0.52 6.56 3.58
C ARG A 21 -1.71 5.72 3.12
N SER A 22 -2.04 5.77 1.83
CA SER A 22 -3.13 5.00 1.25
C SER A 22 -2.83 3.50 1.30
N ILE A 23 -1.58 3.10 0.97
CA ILE A 23 -1.12 1.72 1.10
C ILE A 23 -1.22 1.25 2.57
N GLU A 24 -0.74 2.04 3.52
CA GLU A 24 -0.79 1.71 4.95
C GLU A 24 -2.23 1.57 5.47
N THR A 25 -3.15 2.39 4.97
CA THR A 25 -4.58 2.30 5.30
C THR A 25 -5.17 0.97 4.83
N VAL A 26 -4.87 0.56 3.60
CA VAL A 26 -5.33 -0.73 3.05
C VAL A 26 -4.73 -1.90 3.84
N MET A 27 -3.44 -1.82 4.17
CA MET A 27 -2.78 -2.83 5.01
C MET A 27 -3.44 -2.97 6.39
N LEU A 28 -3.80 -1.85 7.04
CA LEU A 28 -4.55 -1.88 8.30
C LEU A 28 -5.93 -2.51 8.13
N ILE A 29 -6.65 -2.18 7.05
CA ILE A 29 -7.95 -2.78 6.73
C ILE A 29 -7.83 -4.30 6.59
N ILE A 30 -6.79 -4.80 5.91
CA ILE A 30 -6.54 -6.25 5.78
C ILE A 30 -6.38 -6.90 7.16
N VAL A 31 -5.57 -6.31 8.04
CA VAL A 31 -5.37 -6.82 9.40
C VAL A 31 -6.68 -6.83 10.20
N LEU A 32 -7.48 -5.77 10.09
CA LEU A 32 -8.79 -5.70 10.73
C LEU A 32 -9.77 -6.72 10.14
N PHE A 33 -9.73 -6.96 8.84
CA PHE A 33 -10.59 -7.91 8.15
C PHE A 33 -10.28 -9.36 8.56
N LEU A 34 -8.98 -9.72 8.64
CA LEU A 34 -8.53 -11.03 9.10
C LEU A 34 -8.95 -11.36 10.53
N LYS A 35 -9.21 -10.34 11.36
CA LYS A 35 -9.79 -10.54 12.70
C LYS A 35 -11.20 -11.13 12.64
N TYR A 36 -11.98 -10.80 11.61
CA TYR A 36 -13.37 -11.22 11.46
C TYR A 36 -13.54 -12.39 10.49
N GLU A 37 -12.67 -12.52 9.48
CA GLU A 37 -12.69 -13.58 8.47
C GLU A 37 -11.32 -14.30 8.39
N PRO A 38 -10.96 -15.12 9.40
CA PRO A 38 -9.67 -15.80 9.45
C PRO A 38 -9.46 -16.82 8.32
N GLU A 39 -10.52 -17.30 7.69
CA GLU A 39 -10.47 -18.21 6.53
C GLU A 39 -9.83 -17.56 5.29
N GLN A 40 -9.78 -16.23 5.23
CA GLN A 40 -9.17 -15.47 4.14
C GLN A 40 -7.65 -15.27 4.33
N LEU A 41 -7.04 -15.88 5.37
CA LEU A 41 -5.64 -15.68 5.74
C LEU A 41 -4.67 -15.85 4.58
N GLU A 42 -4.77 -16.93 3.82
CA GLU A 42 -3.83 -17.22 2.72
C GLU A 42 -3.91 -16.14 1.61
N THR A 43 -5.13 -15.79 1.19
CA THR A 43 -5.38 -14.78 0.15
C THR A 43 -4.90 -13.38 0.59
N LEU A 44 -5.22 -13.00 1.82
CA LEU A 44 -4.96 -11.66 2.33
C LEU A 44 -3.51 -11.47 2.79
N THR A 45 -2.83 -12.54 3.21
CA THR A 45 -1.40 -12.50 3.53
C THR A 45 -0.59 -12.14 2.28
N ASN A 46 -0.84 -12.81 1.15
CA ASN A 46 -0.17 -12.49 -0.13
C ASN A 46 -0.41 -11.04 -0.56
N THR A 47 -1.63 -10.54 -0.37
CA THR A 47 -2.00 -9.15 -0.68
C THR A 47 -1.24 -8.17 0.22
N TYR A 48 -1.20 -8.44 1.53
CA TYR A 48 -0.47 -7.64 2.51
C TYR A 48 1.03 -7.59 2.21
N GLU A 49 1.66 -8.73 1.92
CA GLU A 49 3.08 -8.82 1.57
C GLU A 49 3.43 -8.06 0.29
N THR A 50 2.55 -8.13 -0.71
CA THR A 50 2.70 -7.36 -1.96
C THR A 50 2.65 -5.85 -1.69
N LEU A 51 1.69 -5.39 -0.89
CA LEU A 51 1.56 -3.98 -0.50
C LEU A 51 2.74 -3.51 0.35
N TYR A 52 3.22 -4.35 1.26
CA TYR A 52 4.41 -4.07 2.06
C TYR A 52 5.65 -3.90 1.17
N THR A 53 5.85 -4.80 0.20
CA THR A 53 6.96 -4.73 -0.76
C THR A 53 6.87 -3.47 -1.62
N LEU A 54 5.66 -3.11 -2.07
CA LEU A 54 5.42 -1.87 -2.80
C LEU A 54 5.78 -0.63 -1.96
N LYS A 55 5.32 -0.60 -0.70
CA LYS A 55 5.66 0.49 0.24
C LYS A 55 7.17 0.64 0.41
N GLN A 56 7.87 -0.47 0.62
CA GLN A 56 9.33 -0.48 0.77
C GLN A 56 10.05 -0.05 -0.51
N SER A 57 9.52 -0.39 -1.68
CA SER A 57 10.08 0.04 -2.97
C SER A 57 9.92 1.55 -3.18
N ILE A 58 8.84 2.15 -2.67
CA ILE A 58 8.58 3.59 -2.73
C ILE A 58 9.39 4.35 -1.66
N ASN A 59 9.48 3.80 -0.44
CA ASN A 59 10.18 4.40 0.69
C ASN A 59 10.87 3.34 1.57
N PRO A 60 12.14 2.98 1.26
CA PRO A 60 12.87 1.90 1.94
C PRO A 60 13.28 2.19 3.39
N LYS A 61 12.99 3.39 3.91
CA LYS A 61 13.52 3.91 5.18
C LYS A 61 12.45 4.16 6.25
N SER A 62 11.21 3.69 6.05
CA SER A 62 10.11 3.80 7.03
C SER A 62 9.88 2.52 7.80
#